data_AF-A0A959P2K2-F1
#
_entry.id   AF-A0A959P2K2-F1
#
_cell.length_a   1.000
_cell.length_b   1.000
_cell.length_c   1.000
_cell.angle_alpha   90.00
_cell.angle_beta   90.00
_cell.angle_gamma   90.00
#
_symmetry.space_group_name_H-M   'P 1'
#
loop_
_entity.id
_entity.type
_entity.pdbx_description
1 polymer ?
#
loop_
_entity_poly.entity_id
_entity_poly.type
_entity_poly.pdbx_seq_one_letter_code
_entity_poly.pdbx_strand_id
1 'polypeptide(L)'
;NEYMIEIGGEVRTRGKNKDNKKWKIGISTPNNNGLQKVLGISNYSAATSGDYFNYFEVDGVRYSHTIDPRTGKPIQHKLASVTVIHKNCENADAYATAIDVMGPKEGYEFALKMKLPVFMIVRDSNSFIEKMTPQFEDFIMKGN
;
A
#
# COMPACT_ATOMS: atom_id res chain seq x y z
N ASN A 1 -8.96 -15.37 -21.47
CA ASN A 1 -7.73 -14.76 -20.89
C ASN A 1 -8.08 -13.77 -19.78
N GLU A 2 -8.56 -14.30 -18.64
CA GLU A 2 -8.78 -13.56 -17.40
C GLU A 2 -7.87 -14.18 -16.33
N TYR A 3 -7.22 -13.36 -15.52
CA TYR A 3 -6.25 -13.85 -14.54
C TYR A 3 -6.02 -12.87 -13.39
N MET A 4 -5.49 -13.42 -12.31
CA MET A 4 -4.82 -12.71 -11.23
C MET A 4 -3.46 -13.37 -11.03
N ILE A 5 -2.41 -12.55 -10.99
CA ILE A 5 -1.04 -12.98 -10.71
C ILE A 5 -0.61 -12.24 -9.45
N GLU A 6 0.02 -12.94 -8.52
CA GLU A 6 0.60 -12.38 -7.31
C GLU A 6 2.05 -12.86 -7.20
N ILE A 7 2.95 -11.92 -6.90
CA ILE A 7 4.38 -12.20 -6.68
C ILE A 7 4.87 -11.26 -5.58
N GLY A 8 5.20 -11.78 -4.41
CA GLY A 8 5.91 -11.03 -3.35
C GLY A 8 5.07 -9.97 -2.63
N GLY A 9 3.75 -9.97 -2.79
CA GLY A 9 2.84 -8.94 -2.30
C GLY A 9 2.25 -8.06 -3.41
N GLU A 10 2.86 -8.04 -4.59
CA GLU A 10 2.39 -7.32 -5.77
C GLU A 10 1.36 -8.15 -6.52
N VAL A 11 0.23 -7.53 -6.86
CA VAL A 11 -0.86 -8.20 -7.57
C VAL A 11 -1.12 -7.53 -8.91
N ARG A 12 -1.27 -8.32 -9.98
CA ARG A 12 -1.74 -7.89 -11.30
C ARG A 12 -3.01 -8.64 -11.68
N THR A 13 -4.05 -7.91 -12.09
CA THR A 13 -5.30 -8.52 -12.56
C THR A 13 -5.63 -8.17 -14.00
N ARG A 14 -6.31 -9.09 -14.70
CA ARG A 14 -6.91 -8.87 -16.02
C ARG A 14 -8.31 -9.49 -16.06
N GLY A 15 -9.26 -8.75 -16.62
CA GLY A 15 -10.64 -9.20 -16.74
C GLY A 15 -11.34 -9.34 -15.38
N LYS A 16 -12.20 -10.34 -15.27
CA LYS A 16 -13.02 -10.64 -14.11
C LYS A 16 -12.69 -12.02 -13.53
N ASN A 17 -13.17 -12.27 -12.33
CA ASN A 17 -13.05 -13.57 -11.68
C ASN A 17 -14.08 -14.58 -12.22
N LYS A 18 -14.04 -15.83 -11.72
CA LYS A 18 -14.96 -16.92 -12.10
C LYS A 18 -16.45 -16.60 -11.93
N ASP A 19 -16.79 -15.61 -11.11
CA ASP A 19 -18.18 -15.18 -10.85
C ASP A 19 -18.54 -13.91 -11.67
N ASN A 20 -17.75 -13.57 -12.70
CA ASN A 20 -17.93 -12.40 -13.56
C ASN A 20 -17.92 -11.06 -12.79
N LYS A 21 -17.14 -10.99 -11.69
CA LYS A 21 -16.95 -9.81 -10.83
C LYS A 21 -15.50 -9.31 -10.89
N LYS A 22 -15.26 -8.06 -10.43
CA LYS A 22 -13.87 -7.58 -10.21
C LYS A 22 -13.15 -8.52 -9.24
N TRP A 23 -11.83 -8.66 -9.41
CA TRP A 23 -11.02 -9.45 -8.48
C TRP A 23 -10.97 -8.77 -7.12
N LYS A 24 -11.08 -9.56 -6.05
CA LYS A 24 -11.10 -9.08 -4.67
C LYS A 24 -9.71 -9.18 -4.07
N ILE A 25 -9.10 -8.05 -3.75
CA ILE A 25 -7.76 -7.99 -3.13
C ILE A 25 -7.90 -7.41 -1.73
N GLY A 26 -7.44 -8.14 -0.71
CA GLY A 26 -7.50 -7.68 0.68
C GLY A 26 -6.26 -6.86 1.05
N ILE A 27 -6.46 -5.76 1.77
CA ILE A 27 -5.37 -5.08 2.51
C ILE A 27 -5.45 -5.54 3.96
N SER A 28 -4.36 -6.07 4.51
CA SER A 28 -4.32 -6.62 5.86
C SER A 28 -4.29 -5.54 6.95
N THR A 29 -4.81 -5.86 8.15
CA THR A 29 -4.69 -4.99 9.32
C THR A 29 -3.33 -5.14 10.00
N PRO A 30 -2.72 -4.01 10.41
CA PRO A 30 -2.32 -3.64 11.77
C PRO A 30 -1.78 -4.64 12.79
N ASN A 31 -2.64 -5.53 13.27
CA ASN A 31 -2.36 -6.20 14.53
C ASN A 31 -2.79 -7.66 14.57
N ASN A 32 -3.60 -8.15 13.60
CA ASN A 32 -4.34 -9.40 13.79
C ASN A 32 -4.64 -10.19 12.50
N ASN A 33 -3.85 -10.05 11.43
CA ASN A 33 -4.12 -10.70 10.12
C ASN A 33 -5.56 -10.49 9.60
N GLY A 34 -6.24 -9.44 10.06
CA GLY A 34 -7.59 -9.09 9.63
C GLY A 34 -7.56 -8.37 8.28
N LEU A 35 -8.73 -7.99 7.77
CA LEU A 35 -8.85 -7.16 6.57
C LEU A 35 -9.15 -5.71 6.95
N GLN A 36 -8.27 -4.79 6.54
CA GLN A 36 -8.44 -3.34 6.65
C GLN A 36 -9.38 -2.82 5.54
N LYS A 37 -9.16 -3.27 4.30
CA LYS A 37 -9.97 -2.93 3.11
C LYS A 37 -10.08 -4.14 2.20
N VAL A 38 -11.15 -4.17 1.40
CA VAL A 38 -11.26 -5.08 0.25
C VAL A 38 -11.38 -4.24 -1.01
N LEU A 39 -10.45 -4.45 -1.94
CA LEU A 39 -10.39 -3.75 -3.21
C LEU A 39 -11.02 -4.58 -4.31
N GLY A 40 -11.75 -3.92 -5.21
CA GLY A 40 -12.27 -4.48 -6.44
C GLY A 40 -11.39 -4.04 -7.61
N ILE A 41 -10.51 -4.91 -8.09
CA ILE A 41 -9.47 -4.58 -9.08
C ILE A 41 -9.67 -5.39 -10.37
N SER A 42 -9.78 -4.71 -11.51
CA SER A 42 -9.81 -5.34 -12.85
C SER A 42 -8.97 -4.53 -13.83
N ASN A 43 -7.99 -5.18 -14.47
CA ASN A 43 -7.03 -4.54 -15.39
C ASN A 43 -6.10 -3.51 -14.72
N TYR A 44 -5.95 -3.60 -13.40
CA TYR A 44 -5.04 -2.80 -12.59
C TYR A 44 -4.09 -3.71 -11.80
N SER A 45 -3.12 -3.10 -11.15
CA SER A 45 -2.15 -3.74 -10.28
C SER A 45 -2.17 -3.01 -8.94
N ALA A 46 -1.83 -3.72 -7.88
CA ALA A 46 -1.63 -3.14 -6.55
C ALA A 46 -0.27 -3.61 -6.02
N ALA A 47 0.47 -2.69 -5.42
CA ALA A 47 1.74 -2.97 -4.74
C ALA A 47 1.70 -2.34 -3.35
N THR A 48 2.41 -2.93 -2.39
CA THR A 48 2.42 -2.45 -1.02
C THR A 48 3.83 -2.39 -0.47
N SER A 49 4.25 -1.21 -0.02
CA SER A 49 5.50 -1.01 0.68
C SER A 49 5.24 -0.66 2.14
N GLY A 50 6.30 -0.72 2.95
CA GLY A 50 6.28 -0.37 4.35
C GLY A 50 6.80 -1.50 5.24
N ASP A 51 7.08 -1.14 6.47
CA ASP A 51 7.74 -2.00 7.43
C ASP A 51 6.74 -2.67 8.37
N TYR A 52 5.45 -2.65 8.02
CA TYR A 52 4.36 -3.12 8.89
C TYR A 52 4.67 -4.50 9.51
N PHE A 53 4.99 -5.49 8.69
CA PHE A 53 5.47 -6.81 9.12
C PHE A 53 7.00 -6.92 9.20
N ASN A 54 7.71 -6.11 8.41
CA ASN A 54 9.15 -6.27 8.17
C ASN A 54 9.94 -5.11 8.77
N TYR A 55 10.17 -5.20 10.08
CA TYR A 55 11.02 -4.28 10.84
C TYR A 55 11.91 -5.07 11.82
N PHE A 56 12.95 -4.42 12.31
CA PHE A 56 13.72 -4.92 13.44
C PHE A 56 13.84 -3.84 14.51
N GLU A 57 14.01 -4.24 15.76
CA GLU A 57 14.13 -3.33 16.89
C GLU A 57 15.51 -3.48 17.54
N VAL A 58 16.20 -2.36 17.76
CA VAL A 58 17.47 -2.31 18.49
C VAL A 58 17.36 -1.20 19.51
N ASP A 59 17.58 -1.53 20.79
CA ASP A 59 17.50 -0.59 21.92
C ASP A 59 16.17 0.20 21.98
N GLY A 60 15.05 -0.45 21.65
CA GLY A 60 13.73 0.17 21.63
C GLY A 60 13.44 1.03 20.40
N VAL A 61 14.37 1.09 19.44
CA VAL A 61 14.22 1.84 18.18
C VAL A 61 13.89 0.88 17.05
N ARG A 62 12.76 1.15 16.38
CA ARG A 62 12.33 0.44 15.18
C ARG A 62 13.11 0.91 13.96
N TYR A 63 13.65 -0.04 13.21
CA TYR A 63 14.34 0.18 11.95
C TYR A 63 13.61 -0.55 10.83
N SER A 64 13.30 0.19 9.77
CA SER A 64 12.78 -0.36 8.51
C SER A 64 13.89 -1.01 7.68
N HIS A 65 13.51 -1.91 6.77
CA HIS A 65 14.40 -2.39 5.71
C HIS A 65 14.54 -1.39 4.55
N THR A 66 13.66 -0.39 4.48
CA THR A 66 13.73 0.70 3.50
C THR A 66 14.79 1.73 3.92
N ILE A 67 15.73 2.02 3.02
CA ILE A 67 16.80 3.01 3.22
C ILE A 67 16.41 4.33 2.56
N ASP A 68 16.52 5.43 3.30
CA ASP A 68 16.39 6.77 2.72
C ASP A 68 17.67 7.13 1.96
N PRO A 69 17.62 7.29 0.63
CA PRO A 69 18.81 7.59 -0.18
C PRO A 69 19.42 8.95 0.13
N ARG A 70 18.66 9.89 0.73
CA ARG A 70 19.16 11.22 1.13
C ARG A 70 20.11 11.13 2.32
N THR A 71 19.95 10.11 3.17
CA THR A 71 20.70 9.96 4.42
C THR A 71 21.57 8.71 4.46
N GLY A 72 21.30 7.72 3.60
CA GLY A 72 21.93 6.40 3.65
C GLY A 72 21.52 5.57 4.88
N LYS A 73 20.43 5.94 5.57
CA LYS A 73 19.98 5.30 6.82
C LYS A 73 18.56 4.74 6.66
N PRO A 74 18.16 3.75 7.49
CA PRO A 74 16.78 3.30 7.55
C PRO A 74 15.80 4.45 7.82
N ILE A 75 14.63 4.41 7.18
CA ILE A 75 13.54 5.36 7.47
C ILE A 75 13.05 5.22 8.93
N GLN A 76 12.70 6.35 9.55
CA GLN A 76 12.28 6.42 10.97
C GLN A 76 10.93 7.13 11.18
N HIS A 77 10.19 7.41 10.11
CA HIS A 77 8.87 8.06 10.22
C HIS A 77 7.77 7.06 10.58
N LYS A 78 6.56 7.60 10.81
CA LYS A 78 5.41 6.83 11.30
C LYS A 78 4.59 6.09 10.23
N LEU A 79 4.89 6.24 8.93
CA LEU A 79 4.19 5.46 7.89
C LEU A 79 4.49 3.97 8.09
N ALA A 80 3.45 3.16 8.28
CA ALA A 80 3.57 1.72 8.50
C ALA A 80 3.42 0.92 7.21
N SER A 81 2.52 1.37 6.35
CA SER A 81 2.26 0.74 5.07
C SER A 81 1.68 1.75 4.09
N VAL A 82 2.02 1.60 2.83
CA VAL A 82 1.41 2.30 1.71
C VAL A 82 1.06 1.29 0.61
N THR A 83 -0.19 1.30 0.19
CA THR A 83 -0.68 0.55 -0.98
C THR A 83 -0.96 1.51 -2.12
N VAL A 84 -0.43 1.22 -3.30
CA VAL A 84 -0.62 2.02 -4.52
C VAL A 84 -1.30 1.17 -5.59
N ILE A 85 -2.28 1.74 -6.28
CA ILE A 85 -2.94 1.08 -7.42
C ILE A 85 -2.53 1.76 -8.71
N HIS A 86 -2.10 0.97 -9.70
CA HIS A 86 -1.71 1.50 -11.01
C HIS A 86 -1.95 0.48 -12.14
N LYS A 87 -2.08 0.96 -13.40
CA LYS A 87 -2.31 0.08 -14.56
C LYS A 87 -1.13 -0.87 -14.83
N ASN A 88 0.09 -0.38 -14.60
CA ASN A 88 1.34 -1.13 -14.69
C ASN A 88 1.83 -1.49 -13.29
N CYS A 89 2.26 -2.74 -13.11
CA CYS A 89 2.74 -3.27 -11.83
C CYS A 89 4.03 -2.57 -11.39
N GLU A 90 4.97 -2.37 -12.32
CA GLU A 90 6.25 -1.68 -12.10
C GLU A 90 6.07 -0.28 -11.46
N ASN A 91 5.06 0.47 -11.89
CA ASN A 91 4.80 1.81 -11.40
C ASN A 91 4.08 1.78 -10.06
N ALA A 92 3.19 0.80 -9.83
CA ALA A 92 2.56 0.65 -8.52
C ALA A 92 3.63 0.44 -7.46
N ASP A 93 4.57 -0.48 -7.72
CA ASP A 93 5.67 -0.82 -6.83
C ASP A 93 6.66 0.34 -6.65
N ALA A 94 7.11 0.96 -7.76
CA ALA A 94 8.01 2.12 -7.69
C ALA A 94 7.40 3.28 -6.90
N TYR A 95 6.12 3.59 -7.09
CA TYR A 95 5.46 4.64 -6.33
C TYR A 95 5.23 4.25 -4.87
N ALA A 96 4.90 2.99 -4.57
CA ALA A 96 4.76 2.53 -3.19
C ALA A 96 6.08 2.72 -2.42
N THR A 97 7.20 2.31 -3.02
CA THR A 97 8.54 2.47 -2.42
C THR A 97 8.93 3.94 -2.28
N ALA A 98 8.72 4.75 -3.32
CA ALA A 98 9.04 6.18 -3.26
C ALA A 98 8.24 6.92 -2.18
N ILE A 99 6.94 6.60 -2.07
CA ILE A 99 6.07 7.19 -1.06
C ILE A 99 6.42 6.67 0.35
N ASP A 100 6.82 5.41 0.47
CA ASP A 100 7.34 4.87 1.73
C ASP A 100 8.54 5.69 2.19
N VAL A 101 9.53 5.95 1.33
CA VAL A 101 10.70 6.79 1.64
C VAL A 101 10.33 8.24 2.00
N MET A 102 9.34 8.83 1.33
CA MET A 102 8.88 10.21 1.62
C MET A 102 8.16 10.30 2.98
N GLY A 103 7.57 9.20 3.45
CA GLY A 103 6.77 9.17 4.66
C GLY A 103 5.38 9.82 4.52
N PRO A 104 4.61 9.90 5.63
CA PRO A 104 3.16 10.01 5.58
C PRO A 104 2.62 11.41 5.20
N LYS A 105 3.46 12.45 5.25
CA LYS A 105 3.06 13.82 4.90
C LYS A 105 3.46 14.13 3.45
N GLU A 106 4.77 14.14 3.18
CA GLU A 106 5.32 14.42 1.85
C GLU A 106 4.79 13.41 0.81
N GLY A 107 4.72 12.12 1.17
CA GLY A 107 4.19 11.08 0.30
C GLY A 107 2.71 11.26 -0.05
N TYR A 108 1.90 11.76 0.89
CA TYR A 108 0.48 12.04 0.63
C TYR A 108 0.31 13.25 -0.29
N GLU A 109 1.07 14.32 -0.06
CA GLU A 109 1.10 15.51 -0.91
C GLU A 109 1.57 15.17 -2.33
N PHE A 110 2.59 14.33 -2.46
CA PHE A 110 3.05 13.78 -3.73
C PHE A 110 1.96 12.97 -4.44
N ALA A 111 1.30 12.05 -3.74
CA ALA A 111 0.23 11.23 -4.30
C ALA A 111 -0.95 12.08 -4.83
N LEU A 112 -1.33 13.13 -4.10
CA LEU A 112 -2.36 14.08 -4.54
C LEU A 112 -1.94 14.83 -5.81
N LYS A 113 -0.70 15.34 -5.86
CA LYS A 113 -0.17 16.05 -7.03
C LYS A 113 -0.14 15.16 -8.27
N MET A 114 0.24 13.89 -8.09
CA MET A 114 0.31 12.89 -9.16
C MET A 114 -1.04 12.24 -9.48
N LYS A 115 -2.09 12.54 -8.72
CA LYS A 115 -3.43 11.92 -8.82
C LYS A 115 -3.38 10.38 -8.72
N LEU A 116 -2.50 9.87 -7.85
CA LEU A 116 -2.33 8.43 -7.63
C LEU A 116 -3.40 7.90 -6.68
N PRO A 117 -4.02 6.73 -6.94
CA PRO A 117 -4.80 6.00 -5.94
C PRO A 117 -3.86 5.40 -4.90
N VAL A 118 -3.86 5.97 -3.70
CA VAL A 118 -2.97 5.58 -2.60
C VAL A 118 -3.75 5.43 -1.31
N PHE A 119 -3.45 4.37 -0.57
CA PHE A 119 -3.91 4.13 0.80
C PHE A 119 -2.71 3.97 1.72
N MET A 120 -2.72 4.68 2.84
CA MET A 120 -1.67 4.68 3.84
C MET A 120 -2.23 4.28 5.19
N ILE A 121 -1.44 3.51 5.91
CA ILE A 121 -1.64 3.26 7.33
C ILE A 121 -0.48 3.92 8.09
N VAL A 122 -0.81 4.81 9.00
CA VAL A 122 0.16 5.62 9.76
C VAL A 122 0.05 5.29 11.24
N ARG A 123 1.18 5.04 11.90
CA ARG A 123 1.25 4.80 13.35
C ARG A 123 0.87 6.08 14.10
N ASP A 124 0.00 5.94 15.10
CA ASP A 124 -0.30 7.00 16.04
C ASP A 124 -0.42 6.49 17.47
N SER A 125 0.61 6.78 18.27
CA SER A 125 0.73 6.35 19.67
C SER A 125 0.49 4.84 19.83
N ASN A 126 -0.72 4.44 20.26
CA ASN A 126 -1.12 3.04 20.44
C ASN A 126 -2.15 2.57 19.40
N SER A 127 -2.22 3.25 18.26
CA SER A 127 -3.24 3.05 17.22
C SER A 127 -2.68 3.27 15.82
N PHE A 128 -3.56 3.12 14.82
CA PHE A 128 -3.25 3.36 13.43
C PHE A 128 -4.29 4.29 12.81
N ILE A 129 -3.84 5.26 12.03
CA ILE A 129 -4.67 6.19 11.27
C ILE A 129 -4.60 5.83 9.79
N GLU A 130 -5.75 5.80 9.14
CA GLU A 130 -5.83 5.68 7.69
C GLU A 130 -5.72 7.04 7.01
N LYS A 131 -4.98 7.11 5.90
CA LYS A 131 -5.06 8.21 4.94
C LYS A 131 -5.23 7.64 3.54
N MET A 132 -6.09 8.23 2.73
CA MET A 132 -6.26 7.80 1.34
C MET A 132 -6.49 8.98 0.43
N THR A 133 -6.01 8.87 -0.81
CA THR A 133 -6.32 9.86 -1.84
C THR A 133 -7.75 9.64 -2.34
N PRO A 134 -8.43 10.69 -2.85
CA PRO A 134 -9.78 10.55 -3.41
C PRO A 134 -9.87 9.48 -4.51
N GLN A 135 -8.80 9.31 -5.31
CA GLN A 135 -8.74 8.33 -6.38
C GLN A 135 -8.76 6.88 -5.88
N PHE A 136 -8.35 6.64 -4.62
CA PHE A 136 -8.35 5.31 -4.04
C PHE A 136 -9.78 4.80 -3.74
N GLU A 137 -10.72 5.72 -3.46
CA GLU A 137 -12.10 5.37 -3.10
C GLU A 137 -12.82 4.55 -4.18
N ASP A 138 -12.51 4.79 -5.45
CA ASP A 138 -13.08 4.09 -6.61
C ASP A 138 -12.78 2.57 -6.62
N PHE A 139 -11.75 2.15 -5.87
CA PHE A 139 -11.32 0.76 -5.78
C PHE A 139 -11.87 0.05 -4.55
N ILE A 140 -12.39 0.77 -3.56
CA ILE A 140 -12.91 0.17 -2.34
C ILE A 140 -14.25 -0.52 -2.67
N MET A 141 -14.33 -1.81 -2.36
CA MET A 141 -15.62 -2.50 -2.36
C MET A 141 -16.42 -2.03 -1.16
N LYS A 142 -17.56 -1.39 -1.42
CA LYS A 142 -18.55 -1.13 -0.37
C LYS A 142 -19.14 -2.49 0.05
N GLY A 143 -19.21 -2.73 1.35
CA GLY A 143 -19.94 -3.89 1.88
C GLY A 143 -21.38 -3.82 1.40
N ASN A 144 -21.92 -4.96 0.97
CA ASN A 144 -23.37 -5.10 0.80
C ASN A 144 -24.04 -5.16 2.18
#